data_AF-A0A397EV35-F1
#
_entry.id   AF-A0A397EV35-F1
#
_cell.length_a   1.000
_cell.length_b   1.000
_cell.length_c   1.000
_cell.angle_alpha   90.00
_cell.angle_beta   90.00
_cell.angle_gamma   90.00
#
_symmetry.space_group_name_H-M   'P 1'
#
loop_
_entity.id
_entity.type
_entity.pdbx_description
1 polymer ?
#
loop_
_entity_poly.entity_id
_entity_poly.type
_entity_poly.pdbx_seq_one_letter_code
_entity_poly.pdbx_strand_id
1 'polypeptide(L)'
;MLNTDNKGQGRTSLFVDIGAYGVPSVANFHPVHTTRRIEAFVRNHHGFQMMYADSYMSETEFEAMFDHSLYDQMRAKYDCAGAFPRVFGKVSRAVRD
;
A
#
# COMPACT_ATOMS: atom_id res chain seq x y z
N MET A 1 -12.01 8.67 -20.27
CA MET A 1 -11.16 9.05 -21.40
C MET A 1 -10.01 9.88 -20.85
N LEU A 2 -8.82 9.30 -20.71
CA LEU A 2 -7.62 10.05 -20.34
C LEU A 2 -7.13 10.76 -21.60
N ASN A 3 -6.99 12.07 -21.52
CA ASN A 3 -6.61 12.93 -22.63
C ASN A 3 -5.16 12.62 -23.05
N THR A 4 -4.94 12.15 -24.29
CA THR A 4 -3.65 11.64 -24.79
C THR A 4 -2.75 12.70 -25.42
N ASP A 5 -3.13 13.97 -25.37
CA ASP A 5 -2.50 15.04 -26.16
C ASP A 5 -1.42 15.84 -25.42
N ASN A 6 -0.67 15.23 -24.50
CA ASN A 6 0.47 15.92 -23.87
C ASN A 6 1.72 15.02 -23.79
N LYS A 7 2.24 14.63 -24.95
CA LYS A 7 3.59 14.09 -25.09
C LYS A 7 4.59 15.25 -25.01
N GLY A 8 5.12 15.56 -23.82
CA GLY A 8 6.25 16.49 -23.72
C GLY A 8 6.51 17.19 -22.39
N GLN A 9 5.61 17.12 -21.41
CA GLN A 9 5.89 17.65 -20.07
C GLN A 9 5.90 16.48 -19.09
N GLY A 10 7.11 16.03 -18.71
CA GLY A 10 7.24 15.07 -17.62
C GLY A 10 6.59 15.66 -16.38
N ARG A 11 5.47 15.07 -15.93
CA ARG A 11 4.86 15.45 -14.66
C ARG A 11 5.91 15.24 -13.57
N THR A 12 6.40 16.34 -13.01
CA THR A 12 7.26 16.27 -11.83
C THR A 12 6.36 15.98 -10.63
N SER A 13 6.42 14.77 -10.12
CA SER A 13 5.75 14.40 -8.87
C SER A 13 6.71 14.64 -7.71
N LEU A 14 6.26 15.36 -6.69
CA LEU A 14 6.96 15.47 -5.41
C LEU A 14 6.31 14.50 -4.43
N PHE A 15 7.13 13.69 -3.77
CA PHE A 15 6.70 12.81 -2.68
C PHE A 15 7.30 13.31 -1.37
N VAL A 16 6.51 13.27 -0.30
CA VAL A 16 6.96 13.56 1.06
C VAL A 16 6.78 12.29 1.88
N ASP A 17 7.86 11.82 2.47
CA ASP A 17 7.85 10.66 3.37
C ASP A 17 7.70 11.13 4.82
N ILE A 18 6.73 10.57 5.54
CA ILE A 18 6.39 10.95 6.92
C ILE A 18 6.35 9.68 7.76
N GLY A 19 7.32 9.56 8.67
CA GLY A 19 7.35 8.50 9.67
C GLY A 19 6.71 8.93 10.99
N ALA A 20 5.70 8.18 11.44
CA ALA A 20 5.16 8.29 12.80
C ALA A 20 5.73 7.15 13.66
N TYR A 21 6.40 7.48 14.75
CA TYR A 21 7.11 6.52 15.60
C TYR A 21 6.67 6.57 17.07
N GLY A 22 6.75 5.42 17.73
CA GLY A 22 6.43 5.25 19.15
C GLY A 22 5.01 4.73 19.40
N VAL A 23 4.73 4.40 20.66
CA VAL A 23 3.40 3.97 21.12
C VAL A 23 2.89 5.01 22.12
N PRO A 24 1.81 5.75 21.79
CA PRO A 24 1.20 6.68 22.73
C PRO A 24 0.82 5.99 24.05
N SER A 25 1.16 6.60 25.18
CA SER A 25 0.88 6.10 26.54
C SER A 25 -0.48 6.55 27.09
N VAL A 26 -1.32 7.20 26.28
CA VAL A 26 -2.64 7.68 26.68
C VAL A 26 -3.64 6.53 26.80
N ALA A 27 -4.53 6.59 27.80
CA ALA A 27 -5.43 5.50 28.17
C ALA A 27 -6.40 5.05 27.05
N ASN A 28 -6.70 5.93 26.10
CA ASN A 28 -7.63 5.70 25.00
C ASN A 28 -6.92 5.46 23.65
N PHE A 29 -5.64 5.07 23.65
CA PHE A 29 -4.95 4.73 22.42
C PHE A 29 -5.34 3.33 21.93
N HIS A 30 -5.93 3.26 20.74
CA HIS A 30 -6.29 2.01 20.07
C HIS A 30 -5.41 1.83 18.82
N PRO A 31 -4.33 1.02 18.86
CA PRO A 31 -3.33 0.98 17.80
C PRO A 31 -3.91 0.59 16.45
N VAL A 32 -4.69 -0.48 16.39
CA VAL A 32 -5.29 -0.99 15.14
C VAL A 32 -6.23 0.05 14.51
N HIS A 33 -7.19 0.56 15.29
CA HIS A 33 -8.17 1.53 14.81
C HIS A 33 -7.50 2.85 14.37
N THR A 34 -6.51 3.31 15.12
CA THR A 34 -5.79 4.56 14.81
C THR A 34 -4.97 4.41 13.54
N THR A 35 -4.20 3.32 13.40
CA THR A 35 -3.42 3.07 12.18
C THR A 35 -4.32 2.88 10.96
N ARG A 36 -5.42 2.12 11.06
CA ARG A 36 -6.37 1.98 9.93
C ARG A 36 -6.95 3.31 9.45
N ARG A 37 -7.18 4.27 10.36
CA ARG A 37 -7.61 5.63 9.98
C ARG A 37 -6.53 6.39 9.21
N ILE A 38 -5.27 6.26 9.60
CA ILE A 38 -4.12 6.86 8.89
C ILE A 38 -3.97 6.22 7.51
N GLU A 39 -3.99 4.88 7.43
CA GLU A 39 -3.88 4.15 6.17
C GLU A 39 -5.00 4.55 5.19
N ALA A 40 -6.25 4.63 5.67
CA ALA A 40 -7.38 5.08 4.85
C ALA A 40 -7.23 6.54 4.40
N PHE A 41 -6.78 7.43 5.29
CA PHE A 41 -6.52 8.82 4.93
C PHE A 41 -5.48 8.92 3.81
N VAL A 42 -4.37 8.20 3.92
CA VAL A 42 -3.29 8.18 2.92
C VAL A 42 -3.82 7.70 1.56
N ARG A 43 -4.55 6.58 1.51
CA ARG A 43 -5.14 6.05 0.27
C ARG A 43 -6.12 7.03 -0.37
N ASN A 44 -6.96 7.68 0.43
CA ASN A 44 -7.95 8.66 -0.04
C ASN A 44 -7.32 9.93 -0.63
N HIS A 45 -6.03 10.18 -0.36
CA HIS A 45 -5.29 11.34 -0.86
C HIS A 45 -4.21 10.95 -1.88
N HIS A 46 -4.39 9.82 -2.57
CA HIS A 46 -3.45 9.32 -3.59
C HIS A 46 -2.03 9.07 -3.05
N GLY A 47 -1.90 8.86 -1.75
CA GLY A 47 -0.68 8.39 -1.12
C GLY A 47 -0.68 6.87 -0.96
N PHE A 48 0.44 6.34 -0.45
CA PHE A 48 0.59 4.93 -0.13
C PHE A 48 1.39 4.78 1.17
N GLN A 49 1.13 3.69 1.89
CA GLN A 49 1.96 3.32 3.04
C GLN A 49 3.21 2.61 2.57
N MET A 50 4.37 3.02 3.09
CA MET A 50 5.61 2.33 2.82
C MET A 50 5.61 0.92 3.42
N MET A 51 6.03 -0.05 2.61
CA MET A 51 5.93 -1.49 2.89
C MET A 51 6.84 -2.02 4.01
N TYR A 52 7.69 -1.18 4.60
CA TYR A 52 8.53 -1.56 5.73
C TYR A 52 7.79 -1.51 7.08
N ALA A 53 6.64 -0.85 7.14
CA ALA A 53 5.83 -0.73 8.35
C ALA A 53 4.75 -1.82 8.41
N ASP A 54 4.40 -2.25 9.63
CA ASP A 54 3.25 -3.12 9.85
C ASP A 54 1.99 -2.46 9.29
N SER A 55 1.21 -3.21 8.50
CA SER A 55 -0.07 -2.75 7.97
C SER A 55 -1.23 -3.51 8.57
N TYR A 56 -2.32 -2.79 8.84
CA TYR A 56 -3.61 -3.35 9.21
C TYR A 56 -4.63 -3.31 8.07
N MET A 57 -4.19 -3.02 6.84
CA MET A 57 -5.02 -3.07 5.64
C MET A 57 -5.46 -4.50 5.30
N SER A 58 -6.59 -4.62 4.60
CA SER A 58 -6.90 -5.83 3.83
C SER A 58 -6.03 -5.89 2.56
N GLU A 59 -5.96 -7.06 1.93
CA GLU A 59 -5.22 -7.21 0.66
C GLU A 59 -5.80 -6.30 -0.43
N THR A 60 -7.12 -6.16 -0.52
CA THR A 60 -7.79 -5.26 -1.47
C THR A 60 -7.46 -3.78 -1.19
N GLU A 61 -7.41 -3.37 0.08
CA GLU A 61 -7.00 -2.01 0.44
C GLU A 61 -5.53 -1.75 0.06
N PHE A 62 -4.66 -2.75 0.23
CA PHE A 62 -3.26 -2.68 -0.17
C PHE A 62 -3.12 -2.59 -1.69
N GLU A 63 -3.82 -3.44 -2.44
CA GLU A 63 -3.75 -3.50 -3.90
C GLU A 63 -4.25 -2.19 -4.54
N ALA A 64 -5.19 -1.50 -3.90
CA ALA A 64 -5.68 -0.19 -4.35
C ALA A 64 -4.61 0.92 -4.33
N MET A 65 -3.47 0.73 -3.65
CA MET A 65 -2.36 1.71 -3.63
C MET A 65 -1.56 1.74 -4.95
N PHE A 66 -1.59 0.67 -5.74
CA PHE A 66 -0.74 0.53 -6.93
C PHE A 66 -1.46 -0.13 -8.10
N ASP A 67 -1.05 0.19 -9.33
CA ASP A 67 -1.46 -0.58 -10.51
C ASP A 67 -0.73 -1.92 -10.52
N HIS A 68 -1.47 -3.01 -10.28
CA HIS A 68 -0.95 -4.36 -10.22
C HIS A 68 -0.96 -5.07 -11.59
N SER A 69 -1.41 -4.42 -12.66
CA SER A 69 -1.61 -5.06 -13.97
C SER A 69 -0.36 -5.79 -14.48
N LEU A 70 0.80 -5.12 -14.44
CA LEU A 70 2.06 -5.72 -14.86
C LEU A 70 2.53 -6.83 -13.89
N TYR A 71 2.33 -6.62 -12.60
CA TYR A 71 2.69 -7.59 -11.57
C TYR A 71 1.90 -8.91 -11.74
N ASP A 72 0.59 -8.82 -11.95
CA ASP A 72 -0.26 -9.98 -12.17
C ASP A 72 0.07 -10.70 -13.48
N GLN A 73 0.37 -9.95 -14.56
CA GLN A 73 0.84 -10.55 -15.82
C GLN A 73 2.13 -11.37 -15.63
N MET A 74 3.10 -10.83 -14.88
CA MET A 74 4.36 -11.55 -14.63
C MET A 74 4.14 -12.77 -13.74
N ARG A 75 3.29 -12.67 -12.72
CA ARG A 75 2.95 -13.83 -11.88
C ARG A 75 2.31 -14.96 -12.66
N ALA A 76 1.42 -14.64 -13.60
CA ALA A 76 0.80 -15.63 -14.48
C ALA A 76 1.84 -16.25 -15.43
N LYS A 77 2.71 -15.43 -16.03
CA LYS A 77 3.76 -15.88 -16.96
C LYS A 77 4.72 -16.91 -16.35
N TYR A 78 5.04 -16.76 -15.06
CA TYR A 78 6.02 -17.58 -14.36
C TYR A 78 5.40 -18.55 -13.34
N ASP A 79 4.10 -18.80 -13.44
CA ASP A 79 3.36 -19.72 -12.54
C ASP A 79 3.61 -19.49 -11.05
N CYS A 80 3.60 -18.22 -10.63
CA CYS A 80 3.93 -17.86 -9.25
C CYS A 80 2.82 -18.17 -8.25
N ALA A 81 1.63 -18.58 -8.68
CA ALA A 81 0.45 -18.75 -7.83
C ALA A 81 0.67 -19.78 -6.71
N GLY A 82 1.33 -20.90 -7.02
CA GLY A 82 1.70 -21.93 -6.03
C GLY A 82 3.11 -21.79 -5.47
N ALA A 83 3.99 -21.04 -6.14
CA ALA A 83 5.40 -20.93 -5.77
C ALA A 83 5.67 -19.83 -4.74
N PHE A 84 4.95 -18.71 -4.80
CA PHE A 84 5.23 -17.54 -3.94
C PHE A 84 3.96 -16.85 -3.46
N PRO A 85 3.91 -16.38 -2.19
CA PRO A 85 2.84 -15.50 -1.73
C PRO A 85 2.80 -14.20 -2.54
N ARG A 86 1.68 -13.49 -2.48
CA ARG A 86 1.57 -12.12 -3.03
C ARG A 86 2.39 -11.14 -2.16
N VAL A 87 2.68 -9.95 -2.69
CA VAL A 87 3.43 -8.90 -1.96
C VAL A 87 2.75 -8.56 -0.63
N PHE A 88 1.42 -8.47 -0.61
CA PHE A 88 0.66 -8.23 0.62
C PHE A 88 0.97 -9.25 1.72
N GLY A 89 1.08 -10.54 1.38
CA GLY A 89 1.44 -11.59 2.33
C GLY A 89 2.83 -11.42 2.96
N LYS A 90 3.71 -10.59 2.38
CA LYS A 90 5.01 -10.25 2.96
C LYS A 90 4.95 -9.09 3.94
N VAL A 91 3.93 -8.24 3.90
CA VAL A 91 3.86 -7.01 4.70
C VAL A 91 2.72 -7.01 5.71
N SER A 92 1.77 -7.93 5.57
CA SER A 92 0.66 -8.10 6.49
C SER A 92 1.00 -9.10 7.58
N ARG A 93 0.80 -8.70 8.84
CA ARG A 93 0.84 -9.59 10.00
C ARG A 93 -0.21 -10.70 9.91
N ALA A 94 -1.39 -10.39 9.37
CA ALA A 94 -2.52 -11.32 9.30
C ALA A 94 -2.28 -12.57 8.42
N VAL A 95 -1.21 -12.58 7.63
CA VAL A 95 -0.82 -13.72 6.77
C VAL A 95 0.35 -14.51 7.38
N ARG A 96 0.90 -14.07 8.52
CA ARG A 96 2.05 -14.68 9.20
C ARG A 96 1.69 -15.43 10.50
N ASP A 97 0.45 -15.31 10.94
CA ASP A 97 -0.13 -16.05 12.08
C ASP A 97 -0.89 -17.29 11.56
#